data_AF-A0A257K318-F1
#
_entry.id   AF-A0A257K318-F1
#
_cell.length_a   1.000
_cell.length_b   1.000
_cell.length_c   1.000
_cell.angle_alpha   90.00
_cell.angle_beta   90.00
_cell.angle_gamma   90.00
#
_symmetry.space_group_name_H-M   'P 1'
#
loop_
_entity.id
_entity.type
_entity.pdbx_description
1 polymer ?
#
loop_
_entity_poly.entity_id
_entity_poly.type
_entity_poly.pdbx_seq_one_letter_code
_entity_poly.pdbx_strand_id
1 'polypeptide(L)'
;MAWILLIIGGLFEVGFATCLGKAKETTGMTSHAWLVGFLACLAISMLLLYKASQSLPIGTAYAVWTGIGAVGTVLVGILLFREPAEFWRIFFITTLIASIVGLKIVSTH
;
A
#
# COMPACT_ATOMS: atom_id res chain seq x y z
N MET A 1 3.86 17.85 7.48
CA MET A 1 4.88 16.89 6.97
C MET A 1 4.47 15.43 7.13
N ALA A 2 3.85 15.02 8.25
CA ALA A 2 3.40 13.64 8.48
C ALA A 2 2.49 13.04 7.37
N TRP A 3 1.63 13.85 6.74
CA TRP A 3 0.82 13.42 5.58
C TRP A 3 1.65 13.02 4.36
N ILE A 4 2.75 13.72 4.08
CA ILE A 4 3.67 13.38 2.98
C ILE A 4 4.41 12.07 3.31
N LEU A 5 4.83 11.90 4.57
CA LEU A 5 5.43 10.64 5.03
C LEU A 5 4.45 9.47 4.91
N LEU A 6 3.17 9.70 5.18
CA LEU A 6 2.09 8.72 4.97
C LEU A 6 1.94 8.32 3.51
N ILE A 7 1.94 9.30 2.61
CA ILE A 7 1.84 9.05 1.16
C ILE A 7 3.06 8.28 0.67
N ILE A 8 4.27 8.68 1.07
CA ILE A 8 5.52 7.99 0.72
C ILE A 8 5.54 6.57 1.32
N GLY A 9 5.09 6.41 2.56
CA GLY A 9 4.95 5.10 3.20
C GLY A 9 3.99 4.19 2.45
N GLY A 10 2.83 4.71 2.05
CA GLY A 10 1.86 3.95 1.22
C GLY A 10 2.42 3.59 -0.16
N LEU A 11 3.24 4.45 -0.78
CA LEU A 11 3.95 4.12 -2.03
C LEU A 11 4.99 3.01 -1.84
N PHE A 12 5.72 3.02 -0.73
CA PHE A 12 6.62 1.93 -0.37
C PHE A 12 5.87 0.62 -0.12
N GLU A 13 4.63 0.71 0.37
CA GLU A 13 3.75 -0.44 0.52
C GLU A 13 3.41 -1.10 -0.83
N VAL A 14 3.07 -0.29 -1.83
CA VAL A 14 2.92 -0.77 -3.22
C VAL A 14 4.23 -1.38 -3.73
N GLY A 15 5.37 -0.76 -3.42
CA GLY A 15 6.69 -1.26 -3.78
C GLY A 15 7.00 -2.65 -3.23
N PHE A 16 6.72 -2.92 -1.95
CA PHE A 16 6.95 -4.26 -1.41
C PHE A 16 5.92 -5.27 -1.95
N ALA A 17 4.65 -4.89 -2.12
CA ALA A 17 3.63 -5.80 -2.62
C ALA A 17 3.95 -6.29 -4.05
N THR A 18 4.54 -5.40 -4.85
CA THR A 18 4.97 -5.70 -6.22
C THR A 18 6.26 -6.52 -6.26
N CYS A 19 7.22 -6.22 -5.38
CA CYS A 19 8.38 -7.09 -5.14
C CYS A 19 7.96 -8.51 -4.76
N LEU A 20 6.95 -8.66 -3.90
CA LEU A 20 6.44 -9.97 -3.46
C LEU A 20 5.74 -10.71 -4.61
N GLY A 21 4.94 -10.02 -5.42
CA GLY A 21 4.34 -10.59 -6.62
C GLY A 21 5.38 -11.07 -7.64
N LYS A 22 6.45 -10.29 -7.86
CA LYS A 22 7.57 -10.67 -8.73
C LYS A 22 8.39 -11.82 -8.14
N ALA A 23 8.64 -11.81 -6.83
CA ALA A 23 9.34 -12.89 -6.13
C ALA A 23 8.62 -14.23 -6.26
N LYS A 24 7.28 -14.23 -6.35
CA LYS A 24 6.45 -15.43 -6.56
C LYS A 24 6.55 -15.97 -7.99
N GLU A 25 6.71 -15.12 -9.00
CA GLU A 25 6.92 -15.55 -10.40
C GLU A 25 8.35 -16.02 -10.68
N THR A 26 9.34 -15.55 -9.90
CA THR A 26 10.75 -15.86 -10.13
C THR A 26 11.25 -17.00 -9.23
N THR A 27 11.95 -17.98 -9.79
CA THR A 27 12.58 -19.08 -9.03
C THR A 27 14.10 -18.92 -8.99
N GLY A 28 14.73 -19.10 -7.82
CA GLY A 28 16.19 -19.08 -7.65
C GLY A 28 16.75 -17.84 -6.92
N MET A 29 18.01 -17.50 -7.18
CA MET A 29 18.77 -16.45 -6.47
C MET A 29 18.18 -15.03 -6.65
N THR A 30 17.44 -14.81 -7.75
CA THR A 30 16.69 -13.58 -8.03
C THR A 30 15.50 -13.40 -7.08
N SER A 31 14.81 -14.47 -6.69
CA SER A 31 13.72 -14.41 -5.70
C SER A 31 14.21 -13.91 -4.35
N HIS A 32 15.40 -14.35 -3.93
CA HIS A 32 16.02 -13.91 -2.68
C HIS A 32 16.37 -12.42 -2.69
N ALA A 33 16.83 -11.89 -3.83
CA ALA A 33 17.09 -10.45 -3.98
C ALA A 33 15.79 -9.62 -3.92
N TRP A 34 14.71 -10.09 -4.56
CA TRP A 34 13.38 -9.46 -4.47
C TRP A 34 12.81 -9.52 -3.05
N LEU A 35 13.08 -10.60 -2.31
CA LEU A 35 12.63 -10.77 -0.93
C LEU A 35 13.38 -9.86 0.05
N VAL A 36 14.67 -9.62 -0.18
CA VAL A 36 15.44 -8.59 0.56
C VAL A 36 14.91 -7.19 0.25
N GLY A 37 14.60 -6.90 -1.03
CA GLY A 37 13.97 -5.65 -1.43
C GLY A 37 12.59 -5.43 -0.79
N PHE A 38 11.78 -6.49 -0.69
CA PHE A 38 10.53 -6.51 0.06
C PHE A 38 10.75 -6.15 1.54
N LEU A 39 11.71 -6.81 2.21
CA LEU A 39 11.96 -6.58 3.62
C LEU A 39 12.43 -5.15 3.90
N ALA A 40 13.29 -4.61 3.02
CA ALA A 40 13.76 -3.23 3.11
C ALA A 40 12.62 -2.23 2.90
N CYS A 41 11.78 -2.42 1.87
CA CYS A 41 10.62 -1.56 1.63
C CYS A 41 9.59 -1.62 2.75
N LEU A 42 9.36 -2.81 3.32
CA LEU A 42 8.48 -3.00 4.46
C LEU A 42 9.00 -2.26 5.69
N ALA A 43 10.29 -2.40 6.01
CA ALA A 43 10.90 -1.69 7.13
C ALA A 43 10.79 -0.18 6.97
N ILE A 44 11.08 0.35 5.78
CA ILE A 44 10.95 1.77 5.46
C ILE A 44 9.50 2.22 5.61
N SER A 45 8.54 1.50 5.01
CA SER A 45 7.11 1.81 5.11
C SER A 45 6.63 1.90 6.55
N MET A 46 7.00 0.90 7.37
CA MET A 46 6.59 0.85 8.78
C MET A 46 7.21 1.98 9.62
N LEU A 47 8.46 2.35 9.34
CA LEU A 47 9.12 3.49 10.00
C LEU A 47 8.48 4.83 9.63
N LEU A 48 8.07 5.01 8.37
CA LEU A 48 7.35 6.22 7.94
C LEU A 48 5.96 6.27 8.56
N LEU A 49 5.25 5.15 8.64
CA LEU A 49 3.95 5.06 9.32
C LEU A 49 4.08 5.41 10.81
N TYR A 50 5.07 4.84 11.49
CA TYR A 50 5.35 5.16 12.89
C TYR A 50 5.60 6.66 13.10
N LYS A 51 6.45 7.27 12.27
CA LYS A 51 6.69 8.72 12.31
C LYS A 51 5.42 9.53 12.04
N ALA A 52 4.58 9.09 11.12
CA ALA A 52 3.31 9.78 10.84
C ALA A 52 2.31 9.63 12.00
N SER A 53 2.26 8.48 12.67
CA SER A 53 1.41 8.23 13.84
C SER A 53 1.82 9.00 15.09
N GLN A 54 3.06 9.51 15.16
CA GLN A 54 3.45 10.43 16.23
C GLN A 54 2.77 11.81 16.09
N SER A 55 2.33 12.16 14.88
CA SER A 55 1.71 13.46 14.59
C SER A 55 0.21 13.36 14.33
N LEU A 56 -0.29 12.18 13.95
CA LEU A 56 -1.68 11.94 13.61
C LEU A 56 -2.30 10.83 14.47
N PRO A 57 -3.62 10.88 14.73
CA PRO A 57 -4.33 9.75 15.32
C PRO A 57 -4.07 8.47 14.52
N ILE A 58 -3.75 7.39 15.23
CA ILE A 58 -3.34 6.14 14.59
C ILE A 58 -4.44 5.55 13.68
N GLY A 59 -5.71 5.75 14.03
CA GLY A 59 -6.85 5.33 13.20
C GLY A 59 -6.87 6.01 11.84
N THR A 60 -6.66 7.32 11.79
CA THR A 60 -6.62 8.09 10.54
C THR A 60 -5.37 7.74 9.72
N ALA A 61 -4.21 7.69 10.38
CA ALA A 61 -2.94 7.40 9.72
C ALA A 61 -2.97 6.01 9.08
N TYR A 62 -3.41 4.99 9.83
CA TYR A 62 -3.48 3.61 9.33
C TYR A 62 -4.50 3.44 8.21
N ALA A 63 -5.69 4.05 8.32
CA ALA A 63 -6.71 3.98 7.27
C ALA A 63 -6.22 4.59 5.95
N VAL A 64 -5.54 5.73 6.01
CA VAL A 64 -4.98 6.39 4.81
C VAL A 64 -3.80 5.59 4.24
N TRP A 65 -2.89 5.10 5.10
CA TRP A 65 -1.75 4.29 4.69
C TRP A 65 -2.19 3.03 3.94
N THR A 66 -3.03 2.21 4.58
CA THR A 66 -3.58 0.98 3.99
C THR A 66 -4.38 1.27 2.72
N GLY A 67 -5.09 2.40 2.65
CA GLY A 67 -5.82 2.80 1.45
C GLY A 67 -4.92 3.07 0.25
N ILE A 68 -3.85 3.83 0.46
CA ILE A 68 -2.87 4.12 -0.59
C ILE A 68 -2.20 2.81 -1.05
N GLY A 69 -1.79 1.97 -0.09
CA GLY A 69 -1.22 0.66 -0.36
C GLY A 69 -2.15 -0.24 -1.18
N ALA A 70 -3.41 -0.37 -0.75
CA ALA A 70 -4.40 -1.21 -1.42
C ALA A 70 -4.68 -0.74 -2.86
N VAL A 71 -4.95 0.55 -3.05
CA VAL A 71 -5.23 1.11 -4.38
C VAL A 71 -4.03 0.94 -5.31
N GLY A 72 -2.84 1.31 -4.84
CA GLY A 72 -1.64 1.21 -5.65
C GLY A 72 -1.26 -0.24 -5.96
N THR A 73 -1.47 -1.18 -5.03
CA THR A 73 -1.19 -2.60 -5.26
C THR A 73 -2.11 -3.17 -6.33
N VAL A 74 -3.39 -2.81 -6.34
CA VAL A 74 -4.27 -3.24 -7.43
C VAL A 74 -3.91 -2.57 -8.75
N LEU A 75 -3.55 -1.28 -8.73
CA LEU A 75 -3.11 -0.58 -9.93
C LEU A 75 -1.89 -1.26 -10.56
N VAL A 76 -0.92 -1.68 -9.74
CA VAL A 76 0.22 -2.45 -10.24
C VAL A 76 -0.15 -3.89 -10.60
N GLY A 77 -1.10 -4.52 -9.89
CA GLY A 77 -1.69 -5.81 -10.29
C GLY A 77 -2.24 -5.79 -11.72
N ILE A 78 -3.00 -4.75 -12.05
CA ILE A 78 -3.59 -4.54 -13.38
C ILE A 78 -2.50 -4.21 -14.41
N LEU A 79 -1.58 -3.29 -14.10
CA LEU A 79 -0.57 -2.81 -15.06
C LEU A 79 0.57 -3.81 -15.30
N LEU A 80 1.08 -4.44 -14.25
CA LEU A 80 2.32 -5.22 -14.25
C LEU A 80 2.05 -6.72 -14.33
N PHE A 81 1.04 -7.22 -13.62
CA PHE A 81 0.63 -8.63 -13.63
C PHE A 81 -0.48 -8.92 -14.64
N ARG A 82 -0.98 -7.88 -15.35
CA ARG A 82 -2.07 -7.98 -16.34
C ARG A 82 -3.29 -8.73 -15.82
N GLU A 83 -3.56 -8.60 -14.52
CA GLU A 83 -4.72 -9.24 -13.92
C GLU A 83 -6.01 -8.66 -14.52
N PRO A 84 -7.06 -9.47 -14.70
CA PRO A 84 -8.30 -9.00 -15.29
C PRO A 84 -8.93 -7.92 -14.40
N ALA A 85 -9.12 -6.74 -15.00
CA ALA A 85 -9.83 -5.63 -14.40
C ALA A 85 -11.35 -5.85 -14.55
N GLU A 86 -11.86 -6.91 -13.93
CA GLU A 86 -13.29 -7.20 -13.96
C GLU A 86 -14.09 -6.10 -13.27
N PHE A 87 -15.31 -5.87 -13.75
CA PHE A 87 -16.23 -4.86 -13.23
C PHE A 87 -16.38 -4.95 -11.70
N TRP A 88 -16.57 -6.17 -11.17
CA TRP A 88 -16.70 -6.41 -9.73
C TRP A 88 -15.46 -6.01 -8.94
N ARG A 89 -14.26 -6.24 -9.48
CA ARG A 89 -13.01 -5.88 -8.82
C ARG A 89 -12.86 -4.35 -8.69
N ILE A 90 -13.17 -3.63 -9.76
CA ILE A 90 -13.14 -2.15 -9.77
C ILE A 90 -14.22 -1.59 -8.84
N PHE A 91 -15.41 -2.20 -8.82
CA PHE A 91 -16.50 -1.81 -7.94
C PHE A 91 -16.13 -1.94 -6.45
N PHE A 92 -15.51 -3.06 -6.04
CA PHE A 92 -15.07 -3.22 -4.66
C PHE A 92 -13.93 -2.28 -4.29
N ILE A 93 -13.02 -1.98 -5.21
CA ILE A 93 -11.93 -1.01 -4.98
C ILE A 93 -12.47 0.40 -4.79
N THR A 94 -13.39 0.83 -5.66
CA THR A 94 -14.01 2.16 -5.53
C THR A 94 -14.81 2.28 -4.23
N THR A 95 -15.50 1.21 -3.82
CA THR A 95 -16.18 1.14 -2.52
C THR A 95 -15.19 1.19 -1.34
N LEU A 96 -14.05 0.51 -1.45
CA LEU A 96 -12.97 0.55 -0.46
C LEU A 96 -12.41 1.98 -0.34
N ILE A 97 -12.12 2.64 -1.47
CA ILE A 97 -11.67 4.04 -1.50
C ILE A 97 -12.71 4.94 -0.83
N ALA A 98 -13.99 4.81 -1.17
CA ALA A 98 -15.07 5.59 -0.59
C ALA A 98 -15.16 5.38 0.93
N SER A 99 -15.00 4.14 1.40
CA SER A 99 -15.01 3.79 2.82
C SER A 99 -13.84 4.42 3.58
N ILE A 100 -12.64 4.44 2.98
CA ILE A 100 -11.45 5.05 3.57
C ILE A 100 -11.56 6.57 3.63
N VAL A 101 -12.09 7.19 2.57
CA VAL A 101 -12.38 8.63 2.55
C VAL A 101 -13.44 8.97 3.61
N GLY A 102 -14.50 8.16 3.73
CA GLY A 102 -15.51 8.31 4.78
C GLY A 102 -14.91 8.23 6.19
N LEU A 103 -14.06 7.24 6.45
CA LEU A 103 -13.32 7.10 7.71
C LEU A 103 -12.44 8.31 8.00
N LYS A 104 -11.73 8.86 7.01
CA LYS A 104 -10.92 10.07 7.17
C LYS A 104 -11.78 11.29 7.55
N ILE A 105 -12.95 11.43 6.93
CA ILE A 105 -13.87 12.55 7.20
C ILE A 105 -14.44 12.45 8.62
N VAL A 106 -14.91 11.27 9.02
CA VAL A 106 -15.50 11.03 10.36
C VAL A 106 -14.45 11.10 11.46
N SER A 107 -13.22 10.66 11.18
CA SER A 107 -12.10 10.70 12.13
C SER A 107 -11.49 12.09 12.33
N THR A 108 -11.93 13.13 11.61
CA THR A 108 -11.49 14.53 11.80
C THR A 108 -12.23 15.19 12.98
N HIS A 109 -12.40 14.45 14.08
CA HIS A 109 -12.92 14.93 15.37
C HIS A 109 -11.90 14.66 16.47
#